data_AF-A0AAU4R5C4-F1
#
_entry.id   AF-A0AAU4R5C4-F1
#
_cell.length_a   1.000
_cell.length_b   1.000
_cell.length_c   1.000
_cell.angle_alpha   90.00
_cell.angle_beta   90.00
_cell.angle_gamma   90.00
#
_symmetry.space_group_name_H-M   'P 1'
#
loop_
_entity.id
_entity.type
_entity.pdbx_description
1 polymer ?
#
loop_
_entity_poly.entity_id
_entity_poly.type
_entity_poly.pdbx_seq_one_letter_code
_entity_poly.pdbx_strand_id
1 'polypeptide(L)'
;MKLSNVIRRTSAALAVGAMSLGLVTVTGGAAQAVASCTGDVSIYGTLSDGRLTYTQIEPNTGDRAKTLVGPGLGFTPKAMATLNFNTVLVTSTAGDLYRVDVQTNNTSLTLAGVTKIWDGGWTFDKMVYDGAGHLYGTVEGQLHQYLVSQAKPSGSAHIGQHVVIDTGFVLKTLAAAGDDRIVASTSDGRLLSYKINGVNDWDRSVLKSSGWSSVDSLSSPGGGLYYGRTNGGMYWYHDSDPTDGDGSDIAYHPSDPVDASGWTQSLLSAYADNCAYVAPAPPKSVQGGTIYRNEVMARAKDWYNRNVQYSQSAYAGDVDGDHSYRTDCSGFVSMAWHLTTSLTTSSLPSAGTQISKADLRPGDALNSSGEGHVVLFAGWKDQDAGTFYYYSEGSPSSDMNYSVANVYSGTIDSHPASSYVALRYDKIA
;
A
#
# COMPACT_ATOMS: atom_id res chain seq x y z
N MET A 1 6.89 -8.48 -85.70
CA MET A 1 7.82 -9.36 -86.45
C MET A 1 9.15 -9.28 -85.70
N LYS A 2 9.46 -10.09 -84.68
CA LYS A 2 9.80 -11.52 -84.60
C LYS A 2 9.62 -11.95 -83.13
N LEU A 3 8.79 -12.96 -82.84
CA LEU A 3 9.15 -14.36 -82.53
C LEU A 3 9.81 -14.56 -81.14
N SER A 4 8.93 -14.87 -80.19
CA SER A 4 8.97 -15.96 -79.18
C SER A 4 10.29 -16.69 -78.89
N ASN A 5 10.53 -16.95 -77.59
CA ASN A 5 10.67 -18.33 -77.12
C ASN A 5 10.22 -18.51 -75.66
N VAL A 6 9.32 -19.49 -75.52
CA VAL A 6 8.70 -20.06 -74.32
C VAL A 6 9.57 -21.20 -73.82
N ILE A 7 9.64 -21.45 -72.49
CA ILE A 7 9.70 -22.82 -71.91
C ILE A 7 9.05 -22.83 -70.50
N ARG A 8 7.94 -23.58 -70.43
CA ARG A 8 7.32 -24.45 -69.37
C ARG A 8 7.51 -24.07 -67.89
N ARG A 9 6.47 -23.69 -67.13
CA ARG A 9 5.33 -24.47 -66.57
C ARG A 9 5.72 -25.69 -65.71
N THR A 10 5.56 -25.55 -64.39
CA THR A 10 5.03 -26.57 -63.50
C THR A 10 3.93 -25.96 -62.63
N SER A 11 2.80 -26.66 -62.62
CA SER A 11 1.57 -26.32 -61.90
C SER A 11 1.66 -26.78 -60.45
N ALA A 12 1.19 -25.97 -59.51
CA ALA A 12 0.63 -26.45 -58.26
C ALA A 12 -0.43 -25.44 -57.78
N ALA A 13 -1.69 -25.79 -58.00
CA ALA A 13 -2.80 -25.18 -57.28
C ALA A 13 -2.68 -25.62 -55.81
N LEU A 14 -2.43 -24.68 -54.91
CA LEU A 14 -2.61 -24.88 -53.48
C LEU A 14 -3.86 -24.10 -53.07
N ALA A 15 -4.85 -24.86 -52.62
CA ALA A 15 -6.08 -24.39 -52.03
C ALA A 15 -5.75 -23.37 -50.93
N VAL A 16 -6.35 -22.18 -51.04
CA VAL A 16 -6.40 -21.22 -49.92
C VAL A 16 -7.39 -21.80 -48.93
N GLY A 17 -6.90 -22.70 -48.07
CA GLY A 17 -7.58 -23.05 -46.84
C GLY A 17 -7.64 -21.80 -45.99
N ALA A 18 -8.83 -21.27 -45.78
CA ALA A 18 -9.08 -20.26 -44.78
C ALA A 18 -8.74 -20.87 -43.41
N MET A 19 -7.50 -20.69 -42.96
CA MET A 19 -7.17 -20.86 -41.56
C MET A 19 -7.82 -19.68 -40.83
N SER A 20 -9.04 -19.91 -40.35
CA SER A 20 -9.59 -19.16 -39.23
C SER A 20 -8.63 -19.34 -38.07
N LEU A 21 -7.65 -18.42 -37.97
CA LEU A 21 -6.99 -18.09 -36.72
C LEU A 21 -8.12 -17.64 -35.79
N GLY A 22 -8.62 -18.60 -35.01
CA GLY A 22 -9.44 -18.33 -33.86
C GLY A 22 -8.63 -17.38 -33.00
N LEU A 23 -8.99 -16.10 -33.06
CA LEU A 23 -8.56 -15.11 -32.11
C LEU A 23 -9.15 -15.59 -30.79
N VAL A 24 -8.37 -16.35 -30.02
CA VAL A 24 -8.66 -16.54 -28.61
C VAL A 24 -8.37 -15.19 -27.99
N THR A 25 -9.36 -14.30 -28.00
CA THR A 25 -9.44 -13.24 -27.02
C THR A 25 -9.55 -13.95 -25.67
N VAL A 26 -8.40 -14.18 -25.05
CA VAL A 26 -8.35 -14.38 -23.62
C VAL A 26 -8.78 -13.04 -23.05
N THR A 27 -10.08 -12.84 -22.88
CA THR A 27 -10.58 -11.85 -21.93
C THR A 27 -10.16 -12.37 -20.57
N GLY A 28 -8.90 -12.12 -20.21
CA GLY A 28 -8.47 -12.15 -18.84
C GLY A 28 -9.27 -11.08 -18.14
N GLY A 29 -10.42 -11.46 -17.57
CA GLY A 29 -11.10 -10.61 -16.61
C GLY A 29 -10.06 -10.24 -15.56
N ALA A 30 -9.93 -8.95 -15.28
CA ALA A 30 -9.03 -8.46 -14.25
C ALA A 30 -9.50 -9.04 -12.90
N ALA A 31 -8.92 -10.17 -12.51
CA ALA A 31 -8.97 -10.64 -11.14
C ALA A 31 -7.75 -10.05 -10.43
N GLN A 32 -7.83 -8.76 -10.12
CA GLN A 32 -6.92 -8.10 -9.18
C GLN A 32 -7.79 -7.66 -7.99
N ALA A 33 -7.24 -7.72 -6.78
CA ALA A 33 -7.97 -7.42 -5.55
C ALA A 33 -8.58 -6.01 -5.62
N VAL A 34 -9.88 -5.92 -5.89
CA VAL A 34 -10.59 -4.65 -5.98
C VAL A 34 -10.83 -4.17 -4.55
N ALA A 35 -10.51 -2.91 -4.25
CA ALA A 35 -10.98 -2.28 -3.03
C ALA A 35 -12.47 -2.61 -2.84
N SER A 36 -12.82 -3.29 -1.75
CA SER A 36 -14.20 -3.73 -1.54
C SER A 36 -14.97 -2.59 -0.91
N CYS A 37 -15.64 -1.80 -1.74
CA CYS A 37 -16.41 -0.65 -1.30
C CYS A 37 -17.86 -1.01 -1.06
N THR A 38 -18.44 -0.49 0.02
CA THR A 38 -19.87 -0.66 0.34
C THR A 38 -20.78 0.27 -0.50
N GLY A 39 -20.18 1.16 -1.28
CA GLY A 39 -20.83 2.07 -2.23
C GLY A 39 -19.82 3.05 -2.84
N ASP A 40 -20.33 4.12 -3.44
CA ASP A 40 -19.48 5.19 -4.00
C ASP A 40 -18.59 5.85 -2.94
N VAL A 41 -17.40 6.26 -3.35
CA VAL A 41 -16.47 7.01 -2.51
C VAL A 41 -17.05 8.37 -2.19
N SER A 42 -17.15 8.65 -0.89
CA SER A 42 -17.67 9.90 -0.36
C SER A 42 -16.52 10.84 0.03
N ILE A 43 -16.38 11.96 -0.67
CA ILE A 43 -15.38 12.99 -0.36
C ILE A 43 -16.09 14.28 0.07
N TYR A 44 -15.83 14.71 1.31
CA TYR A 44 -16.18 16.05 1.76
C TYR A 44 -15.03 17.00 1.50
N GLY A 45 -15.35 18.28 1.32
CA GLY A 45 -14.34 19.33 1.18
C GLY A 45 -14.87 20.68 1.60
N THR A 46 -14.00 21.69 1.60
CA THR A 46 -14.37 23.07 1.86
C THR A 46 -13.90 23.98 0.73
N LEU A 47 -14.73 24.93 0.33
CA LEU A 47 -14.29 26.02 -0.55
C LEU A 47 -13.55 27.10 0.25
N SER A 48 -12.84 27.98 -0.45
CA SER A 48 -12.13 29.12 0.16
C SER A 48 -13.05 30.11 0.89
N ASP A 49 -14.34 30.15 0.51
CA ASP A 49 -15.38 30.93 1.18
C ASP A 49 -16.02 30.22 2.39
N GLY A 50 -15.52 29.04 2.76
CA GLY A 50 -15.97 28.26 3.91
C GLY A 50 -17.21 27.42 3.69
N ARG A 51 -17.77 27.35 2.46
CA ARG A 51 -18.87 26.41 2.14
C ARG A 51 -18.38 24.96 2.12
N LEU A 52 -19.18 24.06 2.70
CA LEU A 52 -18.95 22.62 2.60
C LEU A 52 -19.31 22.12 1.20
N THR A 53 -18.54 21.18 0.68
CA THR A 53 -18.85 20.44 -0.55
C THR A 53 -18.89 18.95 -0.28
N TYR A 54 -19.61 18.22 -1.11
CA TYR A 54 -19.66 16.77 -1.11
C TYR A 54 -19.58 16.25 -2.54
N THR A 55 -18.73 15.26 -2.77
CA THR A 55 -18.57 14.60 -4.08
C THR A 55 -18.68 13.09 -3.90
N GLN A 56 -19.38 12.44 -4.83
CA GLN A 56 -19.37 10.98 -4.98
C GLN A 56 -18.56 10.58 -6.21
N ILE A 57 -17.75 9.55 -6.05
CA ILE A 57 -16.91 8.97 -7.10
C ILE A 57 -17.15 7.46 -7.13
N GLU A 58 -17.41 6.92 -8.31
CA GLU A 58 -17.50 5.47 -8.51
C GLU A 58 -16.09 4.85 -8.38
N PRO A 59 -15.85 3.93 -7.43
CA PRO A 59 -14.51 3.48 -7.08
C PRO A 59 -13.78 2.71 -8.18
N ASN A 60 -14.51 2.07 -9.09
CA ASN A 60 -13.95 1.17 -10.10
C ASN A 60 -13.59 1.87 -11.42
N THR A 61 -14.18 3.03 -11.67
CA THR A 61 -14.04 3.81 -12.91
C THR A 61 -13.38 5.15 -12.65
N GLY A 62 -13.43 5.66 -11.41
CA GLY A 62 -13.06 7.02 -11.09
C GLY A 62 -14.12 8.04 -11.54
N ASP A 63 -15.28 7.61 -12.03
CA ASP A 63 -16.29 8.53 -12.55
C ASP A 63 -16.94 9.33 -11.42
N ARG A 64 -17.00 10.65 -11.60
CA ARG A 64 -17.68 11.54 -10.66
C ARG A 64 -19.20 11.46 -10.86
N ALA A 65 -19.88 10.80 -9.93
CA ALA A 65 -21.34 10.66 -9.96
C ALA A 65 -22.07 11.98 -9.67
N LYS A 66 -21.62 12.74 -8.66
CA LYS A 66 -22.21 14.06 -8.33
C LYS A 66 -21.30 14.94 -7.49
N THR A 67 -21.56 16.24 -7.53
CA THR A 67 -20.99 17.22 -6.61
C THR A 67 -22.08 18.15 -6.09
N LEU A 68 -22.09 18.38 -4.78
CA LEU A 68 -23.03 19.25 -4.09
C LEU A 68 -22.26 20.34 -3.34
N VAL A 69 -22.81 21.54 -3.32
CA VAL A 69 -22.30 22.66 -2.52
C VAL A 69 -23.35 23.03 -1.49
N GLY A 70 -22.93 23.05 -0.22
CA GLY A 70 -23.77 23.29 0.93
C GLY A 70 -23.56 24.67 1.54
N PRO A 71 -24.05 24.87 2.77
CA PRO A 71 -23.89 26.14 3.49
C PRO A 71 -22.44 26.36 3.96
N GLY A 72 -22.16 27.62 4.33
CA GLY A 72 -20.93 28.00 5.01
C GLY A 72 -20.83 27.42 6.41
N LEU A 73 -19.63 27.02 6.83
CA LEU A 73 -19.38 26.50 8.18
C LEU A 73 -19.38 27.59 9.26
N GLY A 74 -19.31 28.87 8.87
CA GLY A 74 -19.34 30.01 9.80
C GLY A 74 -17.99 30.33 10.46
N PHE A 75 -16.91 29.67 10.04
CA PHE A 75 -15.52 29.93 10.43
C PHE A 75 -14.58 29.53 9.29
N THR A 76 -13.29 29.88 9.40
CA THR A 76 -12.27 29.49 8.40
C THR A 76 -11.67 28.13 8.75
N PRO A 77 -11.89 27.08 7.92
CA PRO A 77 -11.33 25.75 8.14
C PRO A 77 -9.81 25.73 7.98
N LYS A 78 -9.10 24.94 8.79
CA LYS A 78 -7.65 24.71 8.67
C LYS A 78 -7.32 23.26 8.28
N ALA A 79 -7.94 22.28 8.91
CA ALA A 79 -7.82 20.85 8.56
C ALA A 79 -9.18 20.15 8.74
N MET A 80 -9.39 19.01 8.09
CA MET A 80 -10.65 18.27 8.18
C MET A 80 -10.45 16.75 8.13
N ALA A 81 -11.31 16.01 8.80
CA ALA A 81 -11.37 14.55 8.74
C ALA A 81 -12.83 14.08 8.74
N THR A 82 -13.21 13.27 7.77
CA THR A 82 -14.54 12.67 7.67
C THR A 82 -14.58 11.39 8.48
N LEU A 83 -15.41 11.34 9.52
CA LEU A 83 -15.54 10.15 10.38
C LEU A 83 -16.49 9.11 9.78
N ASN A 84 -17.57 9.58 9.16
CA ASN A 84 -18.60 8.76 8.55
C ASN A 84 -19.49 9.59 7.62
N PHE A 85 -20.50 8.94 7.03
CA PHE A 85 -21.43 9.52 6.07
C PHE A 85 -22.16 10.79 6.56
N ASN A 86 -22.22 11.06 7.88
CA ASN A 86 -22.90 12.24 8.40
C ASN A 86 -22.12 13.08 9.42
N THR A 87 -20.83 12.79 9.62
CA THR A 87 -20.01 13.44 10.64
C THR A 87 -18.64 13.81 10.08
N VAL A 88 -18.35 15.10 10.06
CA VAL A 88 -17.05 15.64 9.65
C VAL A 88 -16.47 16.45 10.79
N LEU A 89 -15.20 16.20 11.14
CA LEU A 89 -14.43 17.01 12.05
C LEU A 89 -13.66 18.06 11.28
N VAL A 90 -13.67 19.29 11.77
CA VAL A 90 -12.99 20.43 11.12
C VAL A 90 -12.33 21.29 12.18
N THR A 91 -11.05 21.58 12.00
CA THR A 91 -10.33 22.55 12.84
C THR A 91 -10.47 23.95 12.26
N SER A 92 -10.51 24.97 13.12
CA SER A 92 -10.48 26.37 12.69
C SER A 92 -9.06 26.92 12.66
N THR A 93 -8.84 28.02 11.93
CA THR A 93 -7.57 28.76 12.00
C THR A 93 -7.27 29.37 13.38
N ALA A 94 -8.28 29.46 14.25
CA ALA A 94 -8.12 29.85 15.66
C ALA A 94 -7.68 28.67 16.57
N GLY A 95 -7.63 27.45 16.04
CA GLY A 95 -7.22 26.25 16.77
C GLY A 95 -8.34 25.54 17.54
N ASP A 96 -9.61 25.80 17.20
CA ASP A 96 -10.77 25.11 17.79
C ASP A 96 -11.16 23.87 16.97
N LEU A 97 -11.80 22.88 17.60
CA LEU A 97 -12.40 21.72 16.92
C LEU A 97 -13.92 21.85 16.82
N TYR A 98 -14.42 21.66 15.60
CA TYR A 98 -15.84 21.61 15.30
C TYR A 98 -16.26 20.23 14.80
N ARG A 99 -17.44 19.78 15.22
CA ARG A 99 -18.19 18.71 14.56
C ARG A 99 -19.23 19.32 13.63
N VAL A 100 -19.20 18.91 12.37
CA VAL A 100 -20.19 19.23 11.35
C VAL A 100 -21.11 18.02 11.19
N ASP A 101 -22.38 18.20 11.56
CA ASP A 101 -23.42 17.19 11.42
C ASP A 101 -24.13 17.39 10.07
N VAL A 102 -23.89 16.49 9.12
CA VAL A 102 -24.55 16.51 7.81
C VAL A 102 -25.94 15.91 7.94
N GLN A 103 -26.96 16.63 7.45
CA GLN A 103 -28.34 16.15 7.47
C GLN A 103 -28.67 15.33 6.22
N THR A 104 -28.26 15.82 5.05
CA THR A 104 -28.35 15.08 3.78
C THR A 104 -27.21 15.50 2.87
N ASN A 105 -26.76 14.56 2.05
CA ASN A 105 -25.76 14.72 0.99
C ASN A 105 -26.23 14.03 -0.32
N ASN A 106 -27.53 13.76 -0.44
CA ASN A 106 -28.05 13.00 -1.56
C ASN A 106 -28.34 13.87 -2.79
N THR A 107 -29.40 14.69 -2.72
CA THR A 107 -29.79 15.62 -3.81
C THR A 107 -29.42 17.07 -3.50
N SER A 108 -29.11 17.35 -2.24
CA SER A 108 -28.62 18.63 -1.73
C SER A 108 -27.69 18.35 -0.55
N LEU A 109 -26.85 19.33 -0.21
CA LEU A 109 -25.98 19.26 0.96
C LEU A 109 -26.48 20.24 2.02
N THR A 110 -27.08 19.71 3.09
CA THR A 110 -27.57 20.51 4.22
C THR A 110 -27.01 19.99 5.54
N LEU A 111 -26.93 20.87 6.53
CA LEU A 111 -26.35 20.59 7.84
C LEU A 111 -27.44 20.57 8.91
N ALA A 112 -27.39 19.60 9.80
CA ALA A 112 -28.18 19.59 11.03
C ALA A 112 -27.58 20.53 12.08
N GLY A 113 -26.25 20.75 12.03
CA GLY A 113 -25.57 21.68 12.91
C GLY A 113 -24.06 21.73 12.67
N VAL A 114 -23.46 22.82 13.12
CA VAL A 114 -22.01 23.00 13.23
C VAL A 114 -21.73 23.35 14.69
N THR A 115 -21.17 22.39 15.42
CA THR A 115 -20.99 22.49 16.87
C THR A 115 -19.52 22.57 17.21
N LYS A 116 -19.10 23.62 17.92
CA LYS A 116 -17.76 23.62 18.52
C LYS A 116 -17.76 22.59 19.65
N ILE A 117 -16.85 21.63 19.60
CA ILE A 117 -16.74 20.56 20.59
C ILE A 117 -15.48 20.67 21.46
N TRP A 118 -14.51 21.49 21.07
CA TRP A 118 -13.30 21.74 21.85
C TRP A 118 -12.74 23.14 21.57
N ASP A 119 -12.42 23.89 22.62
CA ASP A 119 -11.75 25.19 22.54
C ASP A 119 -10.22 25.05 22.55
N GLY A 120 -9.55 25.56 21.51
CA GLY A 120 -8.09 25.63 21.40
C GLY A 120 -7.35 24.28 21.28
N GLY A 121 -6.06 24.36 20.94
CA GLY A 121 -5.15 23.20 20.87
C GLY A 121 -5.21 22.37 19.59
N TRP A 122 -6.19 22.60 18.72
CA TRP A 122 -6.38 21.89 17.45
C TRP A 122 -5.73 22.64 16.28
N THR A 123 -4.40 22.78 16.33
CA THR A 123 -3.62 23.60 15.39
C THR A 123 -3.08 22.81 14.19
N PHE A 124 -3.61 21.62 13.90
CA PHE A 124 -3.09 20.76 12.84
C PHE A 124 -3.12 21.43 11.46
N ASP A 125 -2.08 21.17 10.67
CA ASP A 125 -1.98 21.56 9.27
C ASP A 125 -2.69 20.55 8.37
N LYS A 126 -2.77 19.29 8.80
CA LYS A 126 -3.49 18.20 8.13
C LYS A 126 -4.07 17.27 9.19
N MET A 127 -5.20 16.68 8.88
CA MET A 127 -5.92 15.81 9.80
C MET A 127 -6.60 14.70 9.00
N VAL A 128 -6.61 13.47 9.51
CA VAL A 128 -7.28 12.35 8.87
C VAL A 128 -7.76 11.35 9.91
N TYR A 129 -8.88 10.68 9.63
CA TYR A 129 -9.40 9.58 10.42
C TYR A 129 -9.14 8.27 9.67
N ASP A 130 -8.73 7.22 10.37
CA ASP A 130 -8.38 5.94 9.76
C ASP A 130 -9.57 5.01 9.48
N GLY A 131 -10.74 5.34 10.03
CA GLY A 131 -11.93 4.48 9.96
C GLY A 131 -12.02 3.48 11.13
N ALA A 132 -10.93 3.26 11.86
CA ALA A 132 -10.79 2.21 12.88
C ALA A 132 -10.71 2.75 14.32
N GLY A 133 -10.78 4.07 14.50
CA GLY A 133 -10.87 4.72 15.80
C GLY A 133 -9.74 5.68 16.09
N HIS A 134 -8.80 5.88 15.17
CA HIS A 134 -7.72 6.82 15.35
C HIS A 134 -7.82 8.01 14.39
N LEU A 135 -7.70 9.20 14.99
CA LEU A 135 -7.54 10.44 14.27
C LEU A 135 -6.08 10.86 14.34
N TYR A 136 -5.48 11.07 13.17
CA TYR A 136 -4.11 11.54 13.02
C TYR A 136 -4.08 13.00 12.62
N GLY A 137 -3.14 13.74 13.18
CA GLY A 137 -2.90 15.15 12.86
C GLY A 137 -1.41 15.43 12.72
N THR A 138 -1.04 16.34 11.81
CA THR A 138 0.34 16.83 11.72
C THR A 138 0.43 18.31 12.07
N VAL A 139 1.44 18.66 12.86
CA VAL A 139 1.81 20.05 13.17
C VAL A 139 3.31 20.09 13.46
N GLU A 140 4.04 21.03 12.85
CA GLU A 140 5.48 21.24 13.08
C GLU A 140 6.35 19.96 12.94
N GLY A 141 5.95 19.05 12.05
CA GLY A 141 6.65 17.78 11.82
C GLY A 141 6.39 16.70 12.87
N GLN A 142 5.50 16.92 13.83
CA GLN A 142 5.00 15.90 14.76
C GLN A 142 3.79 15.20 14.17
N LEU A 143 3.69 13.89 14.39
CA LEU A 143 2.45 13.14 14.17
C LEU A 143 1.73 12.94 15.51
N HIS A 144 0.50 13.41 15.59
CA HIS A 144 -0.37 13.25 16.74
C HIS A 144 -1.41 12.18 16.43
N GLN A 145 -1.77 11.38 17.44
CA GLN A 145 -2.87 10.43 17.37
C GLN A 145 -3.86 10.73 18.49
N TYR A 146 -5.15 10.70 18.17
CA TYR A 146 -6.25 10.78 19.10
C TYR A 146 -7.17 9.58 18.96
N LEU A 147 -7.66 9.04 20.08
CA LEU A 147 -8.73 8.04 20.04
C LEU A 147 -10.08 8.71 19.82
N VAL A 148 -10.82 8.29 18.80
CA VAL A 148 -12.20 8.67 18.52
C VAL A 148 -13.11 7.54 19.01
N SER A 149 -13.64 7.69 20.22
CA SER A 149 -14.43 6.62 20.86
C SER A 149 -15.91 6.59 20.46
N GLN A 150 -16.39 7.56 19.69
CA GLN A 150 -17.80 7.70 19.29
C GLN A 150 -17.91 8.22 17.87
N ALA A 151 -18.90 7.72 17.11
CA ALA A 151 -19.19 8.16 15.74
C ALA A 151 -19.57 9.65 15.64
N LYS A 152 -20.11 10.23 16.74
CA LYS A 152 -20.42 11.65 16.89
C LYS A 152 -19.77 12.20 18.17
N PRO A 153 -18.47 12.51 18.15
CA PRO A 153 -17.79 13.02 19.34
C PRO A 153 -18.41 14.37 19.75
N SER A 154 -18.47 14.63 21.06
CA SER A 154 -19.10 15.85 21.62
C SER A 154 -18.17 16.64 22.51
N GLY A 155 -16.88 16.29 22.52
CA GLY A 155 -15.83 16.97 23.27
C GLY A 155 -14.79 16.00 23.80
N SER A 156 -14.01 16.45 24.77
CA SER A 156 -12.79 15.75 25.25
C SER A 156 -13.02 14.37 25.83
N ALA A 157 -14.20 14.07 26.36
CA ALA A 157 -14.54 12.72 26.80
C ALA A 157 -14.52 11.70 25.64
N HIS A 158 -14.80 12.13 24.40
CA HIS A 158 -14.88 11.25 23.24
C HIS A 158 -13.63 11.27 22.35
N ILE A 159 -12.87 12.37 22.38
CA ILE A 159 -11.71 12.62 21.50
C ILE A 159 -10.52 13.25 22.22
N GLY A 160 -10.34 12.98 23.52
CA GLY A 160 -9.28 13.60 24.33
C GLY A 160 -8.12 12.71 24.73
N GLN A 161 -8.19 11.41 24.44
CA GLN A 161 -7.03 10.54 24.62
C GLN A 161 -6.07 10.81 23.47
N HIS A 162 -4.90 11.34 23.80
CA HIS A 162 -3.95 11.92 22.86
C HIS A 162 -2.55 11.41 23.16
N VAL A 163 -1.82 11.08 22.10
CA VAL A 163 -0.37 10.87 22.13
C VAL A 163 0.30 11.62 20.96
N VAL A 164 1.55 12.01 21.16
CA VAL A 164 2.45 12.34 20.05
C VAL A 164 3.17 11.04 19.69
N ILE A 165 3.02 10.59 18.45
CA ILE A 165 3.61 9.34 17.96
C ILE A 165 5.12 9.49 17.90
N ASP A 166 5.61 10.46 17.12
CA ASP A 166 7.02 10.82 17.01
C ASP A 166 7.14 12.15 16.20
N THR A 167 8.37 12.57 15.92
CA THR A 167 8.75 13.72 15.10
C THR A 167 9.26 13.27 13.71
N GLY A 168 9.52 14.21 12.81
CA GLY A 168 10.05 13.92 11.46
C GLY A 168 8.99 13.72 10.37
N PHE A 169 7.69 13.83 10.72
CA PHE A 169 6.57 13.75 9.79
C PHE A 169 6.35 15.06 9.02
N VAL A 170 7.39 15.50 8.29
CA VAL A 170 7.33 16.67 7.41
C VAL A 170 6.67 16.27 6.09
N LEU A 171 5.35 16.19 6.12
CA LEU A 171 4.53 15.68 5.02
C LEU A 171 3.87 16.82 4.24
N LYS A 172 3.75 16.67 2.92
CA LYS A 172 3.04 17.62 2.04
C LYS A 172 1.55 17.34 2.02
N THR A 173 1.15 16.06 1.98
CA THR A 173 -0.24 15.60 2.07
C THR A 173 -0.38 14.56 3.18
N LEU A 174 -1.61 14.15 3.50
CA LEU A 174 -1.89 13.11 4.48
C LEU A 174 -3.25 12.49 4.17
N ALA A 175 -3.31 11.17 4.06
CA ALA A 175 -4.53 10.39 3.97
C ALA A 175 -4.41 9.10 4.81
N ALA A 176 -5.53 8.50 5.18
CA ALA A 176 -5.57 7.18 5.78
C ALA A 176 -5.59 6.12 4.69
N ALA A 177 -4.85 5.03 4.83
CA ALA A 177 -4.88 3.90 3.91
C ALA A 177 -5.59 2.67 4.52
N GLY A 178 -5.85 2.70 5.84
CA GLY A 178 -6.54 1.66 6.59
C GLY A 178 -6.26 1.80 8.08
N ASP A 179 -6.65 0.80 8.85
CA ASP A 179 -6.41 0.71 10.29
C ASP A 179 -4.92 0.93 10.62
N ASP A 180 -4.66 1.91 11.48
CA ASP A 180 -3.32 2.34 11.88
C ASP A 180 -2.36 2.65 10.73
N ARG A 181 -2.88 2.96 9.53
CA ARG A 181 -2.07 3.16 8.33
C ARG A 181 -2.38 4.48 7.65
N ILE A 182 -1.32 5.26 7.42
CA ILE A 182 -1.40 6.53 6.71
C ILE A 182 -0.51 6.51 5.47
N VAL A 183 -0.93 7.26 4.45
CA VAL A 183 -0.19 7.47 3.21
C VAL A 183 -0.02 8.97 3.00
N ALA A 184 1.15 9.39 2.54
CA ALA A 184 1.48 10.79 2.41
C ALA A 184 2.50 11.05 1.30
N SER A 185 2.31 12.15 0.58
CA SER A 185 3.34 12.70 -0.29
C SER A 185 4.24 13.68 0.44
N THR A 186 5.45 13.86 -0.08
CA THR A 186 6.44 14.81 0.43
C THR A 186 6.76 15.88 -0.62
N SER A 187 7.35 17.00 -0.18
CA SER A 187 7.68 18.12 -1.07
C SER A 187 8.74 17.79 -2.12
N ASP A 188 9.65 16.85 -1.82
CA ASP A 188 10.61 16.29 -2.78
C ASP A 188 9.98 15.27 -3.75
N GLY A 189 8.69 14.96 -3.57
CA GLY A 189 7.89 14.21 -4.52
C GLY A 189 7.82 12.70 -4.31
N ARG A 190 8.15 12.21 -3.11
CA ARG A 190 7.95 10.81 -2.73
C ARG A 190 6.51 10.55 -2.33
N LEU A 191 6.08 9.29 -2.43
CA LEU A 191 4.91 8.73 -1.78
C LEU A 191 5.38 7.76 -0.70
N LEU A 192 4.92 7.97 0.53
CA LEU A 192 5.31 7.21 1.71
C LEU A 192 4.09 6.52 2.32
N SER A 193 4.28 5.30 2.81
CA SER A 193 3.33 4.57 3.67
C SER A 193 3.90 4.50 5.08
N TYR A 194 3.05 4.71 6.07
CA TYR A 194 3.39 4.49 7.47
C TYR A 194 2.37 3.56 8.10
N LYS A 195 2.85 2.55 8.82
CA LYS A 195 2.05 1.78 9.78
C LYS A 195 2.42 2.26 11.19
N ILE A 196 1.44 2.73 11.94
CA ILE A 196 1.64 3.31 13.27
C ILE A 196 1.39 2.22 14.32
N ASN A 197 2.45 1.68 14.91
CA ASN A 197 2.33 0.62 15.92
C ASN A 197 2.22 1.20 17.35
N GLY A 198 2.61 2.46 17.56
CA GLY A 198 2.51 3.18 18.81
C GLY A 198 3.48 4.36 18.92
N VAL A 199 3.65 4.88 20.14
CA VAL A 199 4.61 5.96 20.42
C VAL A 199 6.03 5.48 20.19
N ASN A 200 6.79 6.19 19.34
CA ASN A 200 8.13 5.85 18.87
C ASN A 200 8.23 4.46 18.18
N ASP A 201 7.12 3.89 17.73
CA ASP A 201 7.11 2.62 17.01
C ASP A 201 6.20 2.71 15.79
N TRP A 202 6.82 2.77 14.63
CA TRP A 202 6.15 2.87 13.35
C TRP A 202 7.03 2.22 12.28
N ASP A 203 6.36 1.74 11.23
CA ASP A 203 7.02 1.24 10.04
C ASP A 203 6.87 2.26 8.91
N ARG A 204 7.92 2.52 8.12
CA ARG A 204 7.89 3.43 6.96
C ARG A 204 8.48 2.77 5.72
N SER A 205 7.70 2.83 4.64
CA SER A 205 8.12 2.45 3.29
C SER A 205 7.98 3.60 2.30
N VAL A 206 8.86 3.62 1.31
CA VAL A 206 8.81 4.50 0.15
C VAL A 206 8.06 3.77 -0.98
N LEU A 207 6.76 4.01 -1.10
CA LEU A 207 5.93 3.44 -2.18
C LEU A 207 6.36 3.98 -3.55
N LYS A 208 6.73 5.27 -3.61
CA LYS A 208 7.27 5.88 -4.83
C LYS A 208 8.35 6.89 -4.49
N SER A 209 9.49 6.82 -5.18
CA SER A 209 10.64 7.67 -4.93
C SER A 209 10.57 9.07 -5.55
N SER A 210 9.63 9.32 -6.47
CA SER A 210 9.43 10.61 -7.13
C SER A 210 8.08 10.68 -7.85
N GLY A 211 7.71 11.86 -8.39
CA GLY A 211 6.51 12.05 -9.21
C GLY A 211 5.26 12.51 -8.45
N TRP A 212 5.31 12.59 -7.12
CA TRP A 212 4.20 13.04 -6.28
C TRP A 212 4.30 14.50 -5.81
N SER A 213 5.31 15.25 -6.29
CA SER A 213 5.57 16.63 -5.85
C SER A 213 4.51 17.62 -6.30
N SER A 214 3.70 17.31 -7.32
CA SER A 214 2.60 18.16 -7.78
C SER A 214 1.28 17.88 -7.06
N VAL A 215 1.16 16.76 -6.34
CA VAL A 215 -0.04 16.42 -5.56
C VAL A 215 -0.12 17.34 -4.35
N ASP A 216 -1.18 18.13 -4.24
CA ASP A 216 -1.38 19.13 -3.18
C ASP A 216 -2.40 18.71 -2.11
N SER A 217 -3.22 17.71 -2.43
CA SER A 217 -4.16 17.07 -1.51
C SER A 217 -4.22 15.59 -1.83
N LEU A 218 -4.31 14.76 -0.80
CA LEU A 218 -4.49 13.32 -0.92
C LEU A 218 -5.66 12.92 -0.05
N SER A 219 -6.53 12.07 -0.55
CA SER A 219 -7.68 11.53 0.18
C SER A 219 -7.83 10.06 -0.16
N SER A 220 -8.30 9.26 0.79
CA SER A 220 -8.50 7.84 0.57
C SER A 220 -9.66 7.33 1.42
N PRO A 221 -10.55 6.52 0.84
CA PRO A 221 -11.60 5.82 1.57
C PRO A 221 -11.11 4.54 2.27
N GLY A 222 -9.82 4.21 2.17
CA GLY A 222 -9.26 2.90 2.50
C GLY A 222 -9.22 1.95 1.31
N GLY A 223 -8.82 0.71 1.56
CA GLY A 223 -8.82 -0.38 0.57
C GLY A 223 -7.83 -0.23 -0.58
N GLY A 224 -6.83 0.63 -0.43
CA GLY A 224 -5.81 0.89 -1.45
C GLY A 224 -6.22 1.92 -2.51
N LEU A 225 -7.42 2.51 -2.43
CA LEU A 225 -7.81 3.60 -3.32
C LEU A 225 -7.25 4.93 -2.83
N TYR A 226 -6.58 5.68 -3.71
CA TYR A 226 -6.07 7.01 -3.42
C TYR A 226 -6.59 8.03 -4.44
N TYR A 227 -6.98 9.21 -3.97
CA TYR A 227 -7.45 10.33 -4.78
C TYR A 227 -6.55 11.54 -4.54
N GLY A 228 -5.74 11.88 -5.53
CA GLY A 228 -4.75 12.94 -5.48
C GLY A 228 -5.17 14.14 -6.31
N ARG A 229 -5.31 15.30 -5.67
CA ARG A 229 -5.53 16.57 -6.39
C ARG A 229 -4.20 17.13 -6.88
N THR A 230 -4.14 17.45 -8.17
CA THR A 230 -2.98 18.02 -8.84
C THR A 230 -3.42 19.11 -9.79
N ASN A 231 -2.93 20.35 -9.59
CA ASN A 231 -3.22 21.49 -10.47
C ASN A 231 -4.72 21.71 -10.75
N GLY A 232 -5.57 21.48 -9.74
CA GLY A 232 -7.03 21.60 -9.85
C GLY A 232 -7.73 20.43 -10.56
N GLY A 233 -7.01 19.41 -11.03
CA GLY A 233 -7.57 18.11 -11.43
C GLY A 233 -7.54 17.10 -10.28
N MET A 234 -8.36 16.05 -10.37
CA MET A 234 -8.41 14.93 -9.43
C MET A 234 -8.07 13.64 -10.15
N TYR A 235 -7.00 13.00 -9.69
CA TYR A 235 -6.49 11.73 -10.22
C TYR A 235 -6.70 10.64 -9.19
N TRP A 236 -6.87 9.41 -9.67
CA TRP A 236 -7.08 8.25 -8.81
C TRP A 236 -6.04 7.17 -9.08
N TYR A 237 -5.77 6.40 -8.04
CA TYR A 237 -4.74 5.37 -7.98
C TYR A 237 -5.27 4.20 -7.17
N HIS A 238 -4.81 2.99 -7.47
CA HIS A 238 -5.22 1.79 -6.77
C HIS A 238 -4.01 0.92 -6.43
N ASP A 239 -3.73 0.85 -5.14
CA ASP A 239 -2.75 -0.03 -4.52
C ASP A 239 -3.40 -1.39 -4.25
N SER A 240 -2.87 -2.46 -4.83
CA SER A 240 -3.52 -3.78 -4.78
C SER A 240 -3.36 -4.43 -3.41
N ASP A 241 -2.23 -4.21 -2.74
CA ASP A 241 -1.97 -4.57 -1.35
C ASP A 241 -1.39 -3.37 -0.58
N PRO A 242 -2.24 -2.46 -0.05
CA PRO A 242 -1.76 -1.30 0.69
C PRO A 242 -1.06 -1.64 2.02
N THR A 243 -0.95 -2.92 2.37
CA THR A 243 -0.43 -3.39 3.66
C THR A 243 1.01 -3.89 3.60
N ASP A 244 1.54 -4.19 2.42
CA ASP A 244 2.86 -4.82 2.24
C ASP A 244 4.03 -3.80 2.21
N GLY A 245 3.71 -2.50 2.12
CA GLY A 245 4.71 -1.44 2.07
C GLY A 245 5.44 -1.36 0.73
N ASP A 246 4.84 -1.87 -0.32
CA ASP A 246 5.30 -1.88 -1.70
C ASP A 246 4.45 -0.93 -2.54
N GLY A 247 5.06 -0.23 -3.49
CA GLY A 247 4.31 0.67 -4.37
C GLY A 247 4.32 0.27 -5.85
N SER A 248 4.84 -0.92 -6.15
CA SER A 248 4.98 -1.40 -7.54
C SER A 248 3.69 -1.94 -8.13
N ASP A 249 2.73 -2.30 -7.30
CA ASP A 249 1.37 -2.75 -7.61
C ASP A 249 0.34 -1.61 -7.55
N ILE A 250 0.80 -0.36 -7.34
CA ILE A 250 -0.04 0.83 -7.50
C ILE A 250 -0.32 1.03 -8.99
N ALA A 251 -1.58 0.87 -9.37
CA ALA A 251 -2.12 1.28 -10.66
C ALA A 251 -2.34 2.80 -10.71
N TYR A 252 -1.94 3.41 -11.82
CA TYR A 252 -2.07 4.84 -12.09
C TYR A 252 -3.04 5.03 -13.27
N HIS A 253 -3.98 5.97 -13.15
CA HIS A 253 -4.99 6.26 -14.19
C HIS A 253 -4.83 7.68 -14.79
N PRO A 254 -3.66 8.07 -15.33
CA PRO A 254 -3.40 9.45 -15.75
C PRO A 254 -4.19 9.89 -16.99
N SER A 255 -4.60 8.94 -17.84
CA SER A 255 -5.41 9.20 -19.05
C SER A 255 -6.91 9.21 -18.77
N ASP A 256 -7.32 8.79 -17.59
CA ASP A 256 -8.72 8.68 -17.17
C ASP A 256 -8.88 9.22 -15.73
N PRO A 257 -8.56 10.50 -15.49
CA PRO A 257 -8.72 11.10 -14.17
C PRO A 257 -10.20 11.25 -13.83
N VAL A 258 -10.52 11.36 -12.54
CA VAL A 258 -11.87 11.71 -12.07
C VAL A 258 -12.34 12.99 -12.76
N ASP A 259 -11.49 14.01 -12.75
CA ASP A 259 -11.60 15.17 -13.62
C ASP A 259 -10.21 15.77 -13.89
N ALA A 260 -9.96 16.22 -15.12
CA ALA A 260 -8.71 16.92 -15.44
C ALA A 260 -8.62 18.35 -14.84
N SER A 261 -9.74 18.92 -14.36
CA SER A 261 -9.79 20.25 -13.74
C SER A 261 -11.07 20.43 -12.89
N GLY A 262 -11.24 21.60 -12.24
CA GLY A 262 -12.48 21.98 -11.54
C GLY A 262 -12.51 21.68 -10.04
N TRP A 263 -11.50 21.02 -9.50
CA TRP A 263 -11.36 20.75 -8.06
C TRP A 263 -10.75 21.94 -7.33
N THR A 264 -11.63 22.83 -6.84
CA THR A 264 -11.29 24.14 -6.26
C THR A 264 -11.30 24.16 -4.73
N GLN A 265 -11.64 23.04 -4.09
CA GLN A 265 -11.67 22.91 -2.64
C GLN A 265 -10.30 23.20 -2.02
N SER A 266 -10.27 23.88 -0.87
CA SER A 266 -9.06 24.11 -0.08
C SER A 266 -8.67 22.89 0.75
N LEU A 267 -9.68 22.13 1.20
CA LEU A 267 -9.51 20.90 1.98
C LEU A 267 -10.37 19.80 1.37
N LEU A 268 -9.89 18.57 1.47
CA LEU A 268 -10.61 17.36 1.05
C LEU A 268 -10.38 16.26 2.09
N SER A 269 -11.42 15.50 2.38
CA SER A 269 -11.34 14.31 3.22
C SER A 269 -12.39 13.28 2.80
N ALA A 270 -11.90 12.11 2.41
CA ALA A 270 -12.74 10.95 2.15
C ALA A 270 -13.19 10.31 3.47
N TYR A 271 -14.38 9.69 3.46
CA TYR A 271 -14.80 8.79 4.53
C TYR A 271 -13.93 7.52 4.50
N ALA A 272 -13.02 7.40 5.47
CA ALA A 272 -12.21 6.20 5.66
C ALA A 272 -13.09 5.04 6.16
N ASP A 273 -12.81 3.81 5.69
CA ASP A 273 -13.64 2.59 5.86
C ASP A 273 -14.91 2.54 5.00
N ASN A 274 -15.01 3.40 3.97
CA ASN A 274 -15.98 3.16 2.90
C ASN A 274 -15.56 1.98 2.00
N CYS A 275 -14.24 1.76 1.90
CA CYS A 275 -13.62 0.69 1.15
C CYS A 275 -12.63 -0.07 2.03
N ALA A 276 -12.73 -1.39 2.03
CA ALA A 276 -11.83 -2.27 2.78
C ALA A 276 -10.86 -2.98 1.82
N TYR A 277 -9.62 -3.15 2.29
CA TYR A 277 -8.68 -4.05 1.63
C TYR A 277 -9.12 -5.48 1.95
N VAL A 278 -9.31 -6.28 0.91
CA VAL A 278 -9.56 -7.71 1.06
C VAL A 278 -8.35 -8.43 0.51
N ALA A 279 -7.52 -8.95 1.43
CA ALA A 279 -6.34 -9.70 1.05
C ALA A 279 -6.73 -10.86 0.12
N PRO A 280 -6.19 -10.93 -1.11
CA PRO A 280 -6.45 -12.08 -1.95
C PRO A 280 -5.89 -13.32 -1.26
N ALA A 281 -6.64 -14.43 -1.29
CA ALA A 281 -6.04 -15.71 -0.94
C ALA A 281 -4.79 -15.89 -1.80
N PRO A 282 -3.61 -16.21 -1.21
CA PRO A 282 -2.41 -16.39 -2.00
C PRO A 282 -2.72 -17.43 -3.08
N PRO A 283 -2.44 -17.13 -4.36
CA PRO A 283 -2.51 -18.17 -5.39
C PRO A 283 -1.60 -19.31 -4.94
N LYS A 284 -1.97 -20.55 -5.26
CA LYS A 284 -1.09 -21.68 -4.99
C LYS A 284 -0.14 -21.82 -6.16
N SER A 285 1.12 -21.45 -5.95
CA SER A 285 2.16 -21.70 -6.94
C SER A 285 2.40 -23.21 -7.11
N VAL A 286 2.97 -23.57 -8.25
CA VAL A 286 3.54 -24.90 -8.48
C VAL A 286 5.01 -24.84 -8.10
N GLN A 287 5.55 -25.91 -7.51
CA GLN A 287 6.95 -26.00 -7.13
C GLN A 287 7.89 -25.63 -8.30
N GLY A 288 8.82 -24.70 -8.04
CA GLY A 288 9.76 -24.14 -9.01
C GLY A 288 9.13 -23.29 -10.10
N GLY A 289 7.84 -22.97 -9.99
CA GLY A 289 7.08 -22.14 -10.91
C GLY A 289 7.04 -20.67 -10.49
N THR A 290 6.11 -19.93 -11.09
CA THR A 290 5.82 -18.56 -10.67
C THR A 290 5.15 -18.57 -9.30
N ILE A 291 5.63 -17.72 -8.40
CA ILE A 291 5.11 -17.55 -7.04
C ILE A 291 4.90 -16.06 -6.75
N TYR A 292 3.84 -15.71 -6.02
CA TYR A 292 3.54 -14.32 -5.68
C TYR A 292 4.16 -13.95 -4.34
N ARG A 293 4.54 -12.68 -4.16
CA ARG A 293 5.14 -12.21 -2.88
C ARG A 293 4.31 -12.53 -1.65
N ASN A 294 3.00 -12.32 -1.71
CA ASN A 294 2.11 -12.64 -0.62
C ASN A 294 2.11 -14.14 -0.27
N GLU A 295 2.28 -15.03 -1.26
CA GLU A 295 2.46 -16.47 -1.05
C GLU A 295 3.81 -16.80 -0.40
N VAL A 296 4.91 -16.21 -0.88
CA VAL A 296 6.25 -16.35 -0.26
C VAL A 296 6.18 -15.99 1.22
N MET A 297 5.56 -14.84 1.54
CA MET A 297 5.43 -14.36 2.91
C MET A 297 4.49 -15.24 3.75
N ALA A 298 3.40 -15.77 3.17
CA ALA A 298 2.51 -16.70 3.85
C ALA A 298 3.23 -18.02 4.20
N ARG A 299 4.03 -18.56 3.26
CA ARG A 299 4.85 -19.77 3.46
C ARG A 299 5.91 -19.57 4.54
N ALA A 300 6.59 -18.43 4.52
CA ALA A 300 7.56 -18.05 5.56
C ALA A 300 6.90 -17.97 6.95
N LYS A 301 5.72 -17.36 7.04
CA LYS A 301 4.96 -17.22 8.29
C LYS A 301 4.44 -18.57 8.81
N ASP A 302 3.99 -19.48 7.95
CA ASP A 302 3.61 -20.85 8.36
C ASP A 302 4.79 -21.57 9.02
N TRP A 303 5.95 -21.55 8.36
CA TRP A 303 7.16 -22.19 8.86
C TRP A 303 7.64 -21.61 10.19
N TYR A 304 7.60 -20.27 10.32
CA TYR A 304 7.87 -19.58 11.57
C TYR A 304 6.89 -19.96 12.68
N ASN A 305 5.58 -19.96 12.41
CA ASN A 305 4.55 -20.30 13.41
C ASN A 305 4.63 -21.75 13.90
N ARG A 306 5.07 -22.66 13.03
CA ARG A 306 5.34 -24.07 13.39
C ARG A 306 6.61 -24.24 14.19
N ASN A 307 7.42 -23.18 14.33
CA ASN A 307 8.71 -23.17 15.00
C ASN A 307 9.60 -24.35 14.57
N VAL A 308 9.76 -24.52 13.25
CA VAL A 308 10.59 -25.60 12.69
C VAL A 308 12.00 -25.49 13.27
N GLN A 309 12.52 -26.63 13.73
CA GLN A 309 13.76 -26.71 14.49
C GLN A 309 14.95 -26.80 13.54
N TYR A 310 15.99 -26.02 13.81
CA TYR A 310 17.15 -25.96 12.94
C TYR A 310 17.90 -27.31 12.91
N SER A 311 18.23 -27.77 11.71
CA SER A 311 19.13 -28.89 11.44
C SER A 311 19.61 -28.85 9.99
N GLN A 312 20.93 -28.98 9.81
CA GLN A 312 21.54 -29.11 8.49
C GLN A 312 21.28 -30.46 7.80
N SER A 313 20.51 -31.37 8.43
CA SER A 313 20.25 -32.71 7.89
C SER A 313 18.79 -33.15 7.98
N ALA A 314 17.96 -32.49 8.79
CA ALA A 314 16.55 -32.81 8.90
C ALA A 314 15.73 -32.11 7.82
N TYR A 315 14.53 -32.63 7.59
CA TYR A 315 13.55 -32.09 6.66
C TYR A 315 12.21 -31.91 7.36
N ALA A 316 11.49 -30.86 7.01
CA ALA A 316 10.11 -30.64 7.44
C ALA A 316 9.18 -30.59 6.22
N GLY A 317 7.97 -31.11 6.41
CA GLY A 317 6.92 -31.06 5.39
C GLY A 317 6.42 -29.62 5.19
N ASP A 318 6.22 -29.26 3.93
CA ASP A 318 5.72 -27.97 3.46
C ASP A 318 4.20 -27.82 3.69
N VAL A 319 3.69 -26.59 3.59
CA VAL A 319 2.27 -26.27 3.79
C VAL A 319 1.35 -26.90 2.74
N ASP A 320 1.89 -27.31 1.60
CA ASP A 320 1.14 -28.03 0.57
C ASP A 320 0.93 -29.52 0.88
N GLY A 321 1.71 -30.08 1.83
CA GLY A 321 1.63 -31.47 2.26
C GLY A 321 2.33 -32.49 1.35
N ASP A 322 2.85 -32.08 0.20
CA ASP A 322 3.42 -32.96 -0.83
C ASP A 322 4.95 -32.85 -0.91
N HIS A 323 5.52 -31.75 -0.42
CA HIS A 323 6.96 -31.48 -0.48
C HIS A 323 7.60 -31.35 0.91
N SER A 324 8.92 -31.45 0.94
CA SER A 324 9.70 -31.21 2.16
C SER A 324 11.00 -30.48 1.85
N TYR A 325 11.46 -29.70 2.82
CA TYR A 325 12.67 -28.88 2.70
C TYR A 325 13.57 -29.10 3.90
N ARG A 326 14.87 -28.93 3.68
CA ARG A 326 15.87 -28.96 4.75
C ARG A 326 15.58 -27.84 5.75
N THR A 327 15.74 -28.12 7.03
CA THR A 327 15.41 -27.20 8.13
C THR A 327 16.63 -26.34 8.50
N ASP A 328 17.21 -25.65 7.52
CA ASP A 328 18.30 -24.68 7.75
C ASP A 328 18.04 -23.38 6.98
N CYS A 329 18.82 -22.34 7.24
CA CYS A 329 18.61 -21.00 6.66
C CYS A 329 18.29 -21.00 5.16
N SER A 330 19.07 -21.72 4.36
CA SER A 330 18.88 -21.80 2.91
C SER A 330 17.79 -22.78 2.47
N GLY A 331 17.49 -23.81 3.26
CA GLY A 331 16.34 -24.68 3.07
C GLY A 331 15.02 -23.95 3.36
N PHE A 332 14.97 -23.12 4.40
CA PHE A 332 13.87 -22.20 4.71
C PHE A 332 13.60 -21.22 3.56
N VAL A 333 14.62 -20.54 3.02
CA VAL A 333 14.44 -19.64 1.87
C VAL A 333 14.02 -20.41 0.61
N SER A 334 14.57 -21.61 0.40
CA SER A 334 14.14 -22.49 -0.71
C SER A 334 12.67 -22.88 -0.58
N MET A 335 12.19 -23.14 0.64
CA MET A 335 10.78 -23.41 0.94
C MET A 335 9.92 -22.18 0.68
N ALA A 336 10.33 -21.00 1.17
CA ALA A 336 9.57 -19.76 1.00
C ALA A 336 9.41 -19.42 -0.50
N TRP A 337 10.44 -19.64 -1.31
CA TRP A 337 10.39 -19.50 -2.78
C TRP A 337 9.79 -20.71 -3.52
N HIS A 338 9.33 -21.72 -2.79
CA HIS A 338 8.74 -22.94 -3.34
C HIS A 338 9.63 -23.64 -4.38
N LEU A 339 10.93 -23.71 -4.15
CA LEU A 339 11.89 -24.30 -5.09
C LEU A 339 11.75 -25.83 -5.18
N THR A 340 12.24 -26.44 -6.27
CA THR A 340 12.22 -27.91 -6.44
C THR A 340 13.18 -28.67 -5.53
N THR A 341 14.15 -27.98 -4.93
CA THR A 341 15.13 -28.57 -4.02
C THR A 341 15.60 -27.54 -3.01
N SER A 342 16.10 -28.02 -1.86
CA SER A 342 16.73 -27.17 -0.85
C SER A 342 18.14 -26.78 -1.31
N LEU A 343 18.28 -25.58 -1.86
CA LEU A 343 19.58 -25.02 -2.23
C LEU A 343 20.43 -24.71 -0.98
N THR A 344 21.72 -24.46 -1.19
CA THR A 344 22.64 -23.94 -0.17
C THR A 344 22.90 -22.46 -0.43
N THR A 345 23.47 -21.74 0.51
CA THR A 345 23.85 -20.32 0.32
C THR A 345 24.81 -20.09 -0.87
N SER A 346 25.58 -21.10 -1.25
CA SER A 346 26.44 -21.08 -2.44
C SER A 346 25.68 -21.33 -3.76
N SER A 347 24.61 -22.13 -3.75
CA SER A 347 23.81 -22.43 -4.95
C SER A 347 22.55 -21.57 -5.08
N LEU A 348 22.10 -20.91 -4.02
CA LEU A 348 20.93 -20.02 -4.04
C LEU A 348 20.99 -18.92 -5.12
N PRO A 349 22.16 -18.31 -5.43
CA PRO A 349 22.27 -17.36 -6.53
C PRO A 349 21.91 -17.92 -7.92
N SER A 350 21.78 -19.24 -8.10
CA SER A 350 21.34 -19.80 -9.39
C SER A 350 19.82 -19.75 -9.59
N ALA A 351 19.04 -19.43 -8.56
CA ALA A 351 17.58 -19.34 -8.61
C ALA A 351 17.08 -17.89 -8.62
N GLY A 352 17.95 -16.91 -8.40
CA GLY A 352 17.55 -15.53 -8.25
C GLY A 352 18.58 -14.55 -8.80
N THR A 353 18.09 -13.38 -9.17
CA THR A 353 18.87 -12.27 -9.68
C THR A 353 19.33 -11.39 -8.52
N GLN A 354 20.60 -10.99 -8.52
CA GLN A 354 21.10 -10.03 -7.54
C GLN A 354 20.52 -8.64 -7.82
N ILE A 355 19.98 -8.00 -6.77
CA ILE A 355 19.38 -6.66 -6.83
C ILE A 355 20.11 -5.69 -5.90
N SER A 356 19.80 -4.40 -6.01
CA SER A 356 20.21 -3.42 -5.00
C SER A 356 19.49 -3.68 -3.68
N LYS A 357 20.18 -3.48 -2.55
CA LYS A 357 19.56 -3.51 -1.21
C LYS A 357 18.47 -2.45 -1.05
N ALA A 358 18.56 -1.33 -1.78
CA ALA A 358 17.54 -0.30 -1.79
C ALA A 358 16.23 -0.75 -2.46
N ASP A 359 16.30 -1.76 -3.33
CA ASP A 359 15.17 -2.30 -4.09
C ASP A 359 14.52 -3.52 -3.40
N LEU A 360 14.93 -3.85 -2.17
CA LEU A 360 14.38 -4.97 -1.41
C LEU A 360 12.87 -4.81 -1.22
N ARG A 361 12.17 -5.90 -1.44
CA ARG A 361 10.72 -6.09 -1.27
C ARG A 361 10.47 -7.36 -0.46
N PRO A 362 9.35 -7.46 0.27
CA PRO A 362 8.98 -8.68 0.98
C PRO A 362 9.12 -9.93 0.10
N GLY A 363 9.79 -10.95 0.64
CA GLY A 363 10.08 -12.20 -0.06
C GLY A 363 11.41 -12.24 -0.81
N ASP A 364 12.16 -11.12 -0.91
CA ASP A 364 13.55 -11.17 -1.36
C ASP A 364 14.46 -11.80 -0.27
N ALA A 365 15.62 -12.33 -0.66
CA ALA A 365 16.59 -12.91 0.27
C ALA A 365 17.82 -12.00 0.41
N LEU A 366 18.40 -11.98 1.60
CA LEU A 366 19.74 -11.45 1.84
C LEU A 366 20.66 -12.64 2.07
N ASN A 367 21.52 -12.95 1.10
CA ASN A 367 22.40 -14.10 1.10
C ASN A 367 23.86 -13.71 1.34
N SER A 368 24.52 -14.37 2.28
CA SER A 368 25.95 -14.28 2.53
C SER A 368 26.59 -15.65 2.34
N SER A 369 26.97 -15.96 1.09
CA SER A 369 27.58 -17.24 0.75
C SER A 369 28.92 -17.48 1.47
N GLY A 370 29.72 -16.42 1.66
CA GLY A 370 31.00 -16.50 2.38
C GLY A 370 30.85 -16.84 3.87
N GLU A 371 29.75 -16.39 4.48
CA GLU A 371 29.41 -16.69 5.88
C GLU A 371 28.57 -17.96 6.03
N GLY A 372 28.08 -18.52 4.92
CA GLY A 372 27.21 -19.69 4.93
C GLY A 372 25.80 -19.38 5.45
N HIS A 373 25.32 -18.14 5.36
CA HIS A 373 24.06 -17.72 5.96
C HIS A 373 23.14 -16.95 4.99
N VAL A 374 21.82 -17.05 5.17
CA VAL A 374 20.81 -16.31 4.41
C VAL A 374 19.59 -16.01 5.27
N VAL A 375 19.00 -14.82 5.09
CA VAL A 375 17.72 -14.44 5.71
C VAL A 375 16.70 -14.05 4.65
N LEU A 376 15.40 -14.16 4.97
CA LEU A 376 14.31 -13.71 4.11
C LEU A 376 13.85 -12.31 4.56
N PHE A 377 13.89 -11.33 3.66
CA PHE A 377 13.43 -9.98 3.90
C PHE A 377 11.90 -9.96 4.05
N ALA A 378 11.40 -9.42 5.17
CA ALA A 378 9.98 -9.44 5.51
C ALA A 378 9.28 -8.08 5.40
N GLY A 379 10.03 -6.99 5.15
CA GLY A 379 9.49 -5.65 5.04
C GLY A 379 10.39 -4.60 5.70
N TRP A 380 10.23 -3.34 5.31
CA TRP A 380 10.94 -2.22 5.91
C TRP A 380 10.30 -1.84 7.26
N LYS A 381 11.14 -1.58 8.27
CA LYS A 381 10.76 -0.83 9.46
C LYS A 381 10.97 0.66 9.22
N ASP A 382 12.14 1.03 8.69
CA ASP A 382 12.39 2.38 8.23
C ASP A 382 13.32 2.28 7.02
N GLN A 383 12.76 2.50 5.82
CA GLN A 383 13.50 2.31 4.57
C GLN A 383 14.65 3.32 4.39
N ASP A 384 14.49 4.62 4.75
CA ASP A 384 15.62 5.56 4.58
C ASP A 384 16.71 5.33 5.64
N ALA A 385 16.36 4.85 6.84
CA ALA A 385 17.34 4.42 7.84
C ALA A 385 17.97 3.06 7.46
N GLY A 386 17.37 2.31 6.54
CA GLY A 386 17.81 0.98 6.14
C GLY A 386 17.51 -0.11 7.17
N THR A 387 16.54 0.11 8.06
CA THR A 387 16.16 -0.85 9.11
C THR A 387 14.97 -1.68 8.63
N PHE A 388 15.05 -3.01 8.79
CA PHE A 388 14.11 -3.94 8.18
C PHE A 388 13.84 -5.15 9.07
N TYR A 389 12.71 -5.81 8.82
CA TYR A 389 12.33 -7.08 9.43
C TYR A 389 12.78 -8.24 8.56
N TYR A 390 13.16 -9.36 9.19
CA TYR A 390 13.53 -10.59 8.48
C TYR A 390 13.11 -11.85 9.23
N TYR A 391 12.92 -12.93 8.48
CA TYR A 391 12.85 -14.29 9.00
C TYR A 391 14.20 -15.00 8.81
N SER A 392 14.64 -15.77 9.79
CA SER A 392 15.85 -16.59 9.72
C SER A 392 15.68 -17.94 10.42
N GLU A 393 16.26 -18.99 9.84
CA GLU A 393 16.47 -20.29 10.47
C GLU A 393 17.99 -20.48 10.65
N GLY A 394 18.59 -19.76 11.60
CA GLY A 394 20.03 -19.56 11.63
C GLY A 394 20.84 -20.60 12.40
N SER A 395 20.29 -21.16 13.48
CA SER A 395 21.03 -22.05 14.39
C SER A 395 20.12 -22.87 15.31
N PRO A 396 20.60 -23.96 15.94
CA PRO A 396 19.84 -24.68 16.98
C PRO A 396 19.52 -23.86 18.23
N SER A 397 20.21 -22.73 18.46
CA SER A 397 19.95 -21.86 19.61
C SER A 397 18.82 -20.85 19.37
N SER A 398 18.53 -20.55 18.11
CA SER A 398 17.52 -19.55 17.73
C SER A 398 16.34 -20.17 16.99
N ASP A 399 16.51 -21.35 16.40
CA ASP A 399 15.60 -21.98 15.45
C ASP A 399 15.05 -20.94 14.45
N MET A 400 13.74 -20.93 14.25
CA MET A 400 13.03 -19.89 13.50
C MET A 400 12.92 -18.61 14.32
N ASN A 401 13.40 -17.52 13.74
CA ASN A 401 13.37 -16.20 14.34
C ASN A 401 12.74 -15.17 13.39
N TYR A 402 12.10 -14.15 13.96
CA TYR A 402 11.65 -12.94 13.30
C TYR A 402 12.25 -11.73 14.03
N SER A 403 13.12 -10.99 13.37
CA SER A 403 13.94 -9.97 14.01
C SER A 403 14.15 -8.75 13.12
N VAL A 404 14.82 -7.73 13.68
CA VAL A 404 15.14 -6.47 13.01
C VAL A 404 16.65 -6.33 12.87
N ALA A 405 17.11 -5.84 11.73
CA ALA A 405 18.49 -5.46 11.51
C ALA A 405 18.59 -4.21 10.62
N ASN A 406 19.81 -3.69 10.46
CA ASN A 406 20.13 -2.66 9.48
C ASN A 406 20.80 -3.30 8.26
N VAL A 407 20.32 -2.99 7.06
CA VAL A 407 20.79 -3.64 5.82
C VAL A 407 22.18 -3.16 5.40
N TYR A 408 22.65 -2.03 5.93
CA TYR A 408 23.91 -1.38 5.55
C TYR A 408 24.97 -1.38 6.65
N SER A 409 24.62 -1.67 7.91
CA SER A 409 25.52 -1.53 9.05
C SER A 409 25.27 -2.57 10.14
N GLY A 410 26.25 -2.77 11.02
CA GLY A 410 26.17 -3.75 12.10
C GLY A 410 26.11 -5.19 11.57
N THR A 411 25.24 -6.00 12.17
CA THR A 411 25.10 -7.42 11.84
C THR A 411 23.65 -7.76 11.49
N ILE A 412 23.48 -8.68 10.55
CA ILE A 412 22.22 -9.37 10.24
C ILE A 412 22.43 -10.82 10.69
N ASP A 413 21.66 -11.25 11.67
CA ASP A 413 21.74 -12.58 12.29
C ASP A 413 23.18 -12.99 12.67
N SER A 414 23.87 -12.14 13.44
CA SER A 414 25.26 -12.31 13.90
C SER A 414 26.36 -12.22 12.82
N HIS A 415 26.02 -12.05 11.54
CA HIS A 415 26.99 -11.86 10.46
C HIS A 415 27.05 -10.41 9.98
N PRO A 416 28.20 -9.87 9.53
CA PRO A 416 28.30 -8.47 9.11
C PRO A 416 27.31 -8.09 8.01
N ALA A 417 26.55 -7.00 8.15
CA ALA A 417 25.58 -6.60 7.13
C ALA A 417 26.20 -6.41 5.73
N SER A 418 27.48 -6.03 5.67
CA SER A 418 28.26 -5.87 4.44
C SER A 418 28.53 -7.17 3.67
N SER A 419 28.43 -8.34 4.31
CA SER A 419 28.68 -9.64 3.67
C SER A 419 27.47 -10.17 2.89
N TYR A 420 26.30 -9.54 3.05
CA TYR A 420 25.06 -9.95 2.39
C TYR A 420 24.86 -9.24 1.06
N VAL A 421 24.47 -10.02 0.05
CA VAL A 421 23.92 -9.53 -1.22
C VAL A 421 22.41 -9.78 -1.26
N ALA A 422 21.65 -8.85 -1.84
CA ALA A 422 20.20 -9.02 -2.01
C ALA A 422 19.92 -9.85 -3.27
N LEU A 423 19.09 -10.87 -3.15
CA LEU A 423 18.65 -11.76 -4.22
C LEU A 423 17.13 -11.71 -4.34
N ARG A 424 16.64 -11.61 -5.57
CA ARG A 424 15.23 -11.74 -5.91
C ARG A 424 15.01 -13.01 -6.70
N TYR A 425 14.06 -13.84 -6.30
CA TYR A 425 13.73 -15.05 -7.03
C TYR A 425 13.30 -14.74 -8.47
N ASP A 426 13.84 -15.47 -9.45
CA ASP A 426 13.65 -15.15 -10.88
C ASP A 426 12.20 -15.31 -11.37
N LYS A 427 11.39 -16.11 -10.65
CA LYS A 427 9.98 -16.35 -11.00
C LYS A 427 9.00 -15.73 -9.99
N ILE A 428 9.44 -14.74 -9.21
CA ILE A 428 8.52 -14.02 -8.33
C ILE A 428 7.64 -13.05 -9.13
N ALA A 429 6.33 -13.10 -8.89
CA ALA A 429 5.34 -12.14 -9.40
C ALA A 429 5.19 -11.00 -8.41
#